data_AF-D0NAK7-F1
#
_entry.id   AF-D0NAK7-F1
#
_cell.length_a   1.000
_cell.length_b   1.000
_cell.length_c   1.000
_cell.angle_alpha   90.00
_cell.angle_beta   90.00
_cell.angle_gamma   90.00
#
_symmetry.space_group_name_H-M   'P 1'
#
loop_
_entity.id
_entity.type
_entity.pdbx_description
1 polymer ?
#
loop_
_entity_poly.entity_id
_entity_poly.type
_entity_poly.pdbx_seq_one_letter_code
_entity_poly.pdbx_strand_id
1 'polypeptide(L)'
;MVGIVLPQEPLQRVVVNTNTSVVVKGSDSLKLQGLSVTTMQSSVLCSNVEIRGAELLLETTSGDISVDSMTIDASNTSTAESPARVYSELGLVSISNVVLSQCDLQVETGASSLTLSVNTGRSHIEAKSSSASIAVDDIHANWITLKSGTGDIYGSEILIEGNSAFMGRLEVTTVSGDIELKEITASGTVHIESASGAISVQLNTQTFAGMYFMRSESGSMSIRHTNYSDDVIVEAEDSVDGLEKHGSINCDPATNNCLAFGSLYLRSNFGDVEIVLGCNSYSCSELAT
;
A
#
# COMPACT_ATOMS: atom_id res chain seq x y z
N MET A 1 -13.28 14.00 27.44
CA MET A 1 -13.34 12.62 26.93
C MET A 1 -14.81 12.26 26.83
N VAL A 2 -15.32 12.04 25.62
CA VAL A 2 -16.71 11.60 25.40
C VAL A 2 -16.66 10.10 25.12
N GLY A 3 -17.16 9.28 26.04
CA GLY A 3 -17.35 7.85 25.82
C GLY A 3 -18.75 7.61 25.27
N ILE A 4 -18.85 7.06 24.06
CA ILE A 4 -20.13 6.72 23.44
C ILE A 4 -20.37 5.22 23.67
N VAL A 5 -21.47 4.88 24.34
CA VAL A 5 -21.95 3.49 24.48
C VAL A 5 -23.09 3.31 23.49
N LEU A 6 -22.89 2.44 22.50
CA LEU A 6 -23.86 2.22 21.43
C LEU A 6 -24.74 1.00 21.73
N PRO A 7 -26.07 1.06 21.46
CA PRO A 7 -26.98 -0.07 21.68
C PRO A 7 -26.69 -1.22 20.69
N GLN A 8 -27.00 -2.46 21.11
CA GLN A 8 -26.65 -3.70 20.40
C GLN A 8 -27.52 -4.03 19.16
N GLU A 9 -28.54 -3.23 18.82
CA GLU A 9 -29.36 -3.51 17.63
C GLU A 9 -28.75 -2.89 16.37
N PRO A 10 -28.72 -3.63 15.24
CA PRO A 10 -28.09 -3.19 14.01
C PRO A 10 -28.99 -2.13 13.38
N LEU A 11 -28.49 -0.91 13.14
CA LEU A 11 -29.00 0.09 12.16
C LEU A 11 -28.51 1.53 12.44
N GLN A 12 -27.53 1.75 13.33
CA GLN A 12 -27.09 3.12 13.62
C GLN A 12 -25.88 3.52 12.78
N ARG A 13 -26.07 4.57 11.97
CA ARG A 13 -24.97 5.43 11.52
C ARG A 13 -24.62 6.37 12.66
N VAL A 14 -23.36 6.41 13.04
CA VAL A 14 -22.86 7.29 14.11
C VAL A 14 -22.15 8.47 13.48
N VAL A 15 -22.59 9.68 13.81
CA VAL A 15 -21.96 10.93 13.36
C VAL A 15 -21.53 11.73 14.58
N VAL A 16 -20.24 12.01 14.69
CA VAL A 16 -19.63 12.77 15.78
C VAL A 16 -18.85 13.93 15.20
N ASN A 17 -19.30 15.15 15.47
CA ASN A 17 -18.56 16.36 15.15
C ASN A 17 -18.23 17.07 16.46
N THR A 18 -16.94 17.17 16.80
CA THR A 18 -16.50 17.68 18.10
C THR A 18 -15.08 18.23 18.06
N ASN A 19 -14.77 19.13 18.98
CA ASN A 19 -13.40 19.64 19.19
C ASN A 19 -12.64 18.87 20.28
N THR A 20 -13.15 17.71 20.70
CA THR A 20 -12.54 16.89 21.76
C THR A 20 -12.17 15.51 21.23
N SER A 21 -11.20 14.86 21.86
CA SER A 21 -10.80 13.51 21.42
C SER A 21 -11.96 12.54 21.50
N VAL A 22 -12.12 11.77 20.42
CA VAL A 22 -13.16 10.76 20.27
C VAL A 22 -12.53 9.39 20.39
N VAL A 23 -13.13 8.55 21.23
CA VAL A 23 -12.73 7.16 21.38
C VAL A 23 -13.94 6.30 21.07
N VAL A 24 -13.88 5.58 19.97
CA VAL A 24 -14.84 4.55 19.58
C VAL A 24 -14.21 3.20 19.89
N LYS A 25 -14.67 2.56 20.96
CA LYS A 25 -14.25 1.21 21.34
C LYS A 25 -15.45 0.30 21.22
N GLY A 26 -15.44 -0.56 20.22
CA GLY A 26 -16.42 -1.62 20.12
C GLY A 26 -16.06 -2.81 21.01
N SER A 27 -17.03 -3.71 21.10
CA SER A 27 -16.80 -5.11 21.49
C SER A 27 -16.79 -5.95 20.22
N ASP A 28 -16.40 -7.22 20.31
CA ASP A 28 -16.42 -8.16 19.18
C ASP A 28 -17.79 -8.30 18.48
N SER A 29 -18.85 -7.73 19.06
CA SER A 29 -20.21 -7.72 18.52
C SER A 29 -20.70 -6.35 18.01
N LEU A 30 -19.91 -5.28 18.13
CA LEU A 30 -20.37 -3.94 17.73
C LEU A 30 -20.37 -3.80 16.22
N LYS A 31 -21.57 -3.69 15.67
CA LYS A 31 -21.83 -3.53 14.23
C LYS A 31 -22.50 -2.19 13.99
N LEU A 32 -21.87 -1.34 13.20
CA LEU A 32 -22.41 -0.04 12.79
C LEU A 32 -22.81 -0.08 11.32
N GLN A 33 -23.86 0.66 10.98
CA GLN A 33 -24.19 0.86 9.58
C GLN A 33 -23.18 1.79 8.91
N GLY A 34 -22.61 2.74 9.64
CA GLY A 34 -21.61 3.71 9.17
C GLY A 34 -21.06 4.52 10.34
N LEU A 35 -19.87 5.10 10.17
CA LEU A 35 -19.17 5.87 11.20
C LEU A 35 -18.53 7.12 10.58
N SER A 36 -18.94 8.29 11.04
CA SER A 36 -18.34 9.57 10.66
C SER A 36 -17.89 10.30 11.93
N VAL A 37 -16.59 10.53 12.05
CA VAL A 37 -15.99 11.26 13.16
C VAL A 37 -15.15 12.38 12.58
N THR A 38 -15.50 13.63 12.91
CA THR A 38 -14.75 14.80 12.51
C THR A 38 -14.35 15.62 13.73
N THR A 39 -13.09 16.02 13.77
CA THR A 39 -12.57 16.91 14.81
C THR A 39 -11.62 17.93 14.22
N MET A 40 -11.37 19.05 14.89
CA MET A 40 -10.33 19.98 14.44
C MET A 40 -8.96 19.64 15.02
N GLN A 41 -8.82 19.70 16.35
CA GLN A 41 -7.51 19.66 17.01
C GLN A 41 -7.30 18.44 17.91
N SER A 42 -8.14 17.42 17.77
CA SER A 42 -8.18 16.30 18.70
C SER A 42 -8.02 14.97 18.00
N SER A 43 -7.49 14.00 18.73
CA SER A 43 -7.26 12.66 18.20
C SER A 43 -8.54 11.83 18.11
N VAL A 44 -8.58 10.93 17.13
CA VAL A 44 -9.63 9.94 16.95
C VAL A 44 -9.02 8.55 17.14
N LEU A 45 -9.57 7.78 18.06
CA LEU A 45 -9.17 6.40 18.30
C LEU A 45 -10.35 5.49 18.04
N CYS A 46 -10.21 4.56 17.10
CA CYS A 46 -11.23 3.59 16.74
C CYS A 46 -10.67 2.18 16.89
N SER A 47 -11.36 1.30 17.63
CA SER A 47 -10.93 -0.09 17.76
C SER A 47 -12.06 -1.08 17.94
N ASN A 48 -11.89 -2.31 17.42
CA ASN A 48 -12.83 -3.42 17.54
C ASN A 48 -14.24 -3.09 17.02
N VAL A 49 -14.33 -2.50 15.82
CA VAL A 49 -15.62 -2.08 15.22
C VAL A 49 -15.81 -2.78 13.88
N GLU A 50 -17.04 -3.26 13.63
CA GLU A 50 -17.46 -3.72 12.30
C GLU A 50 -18.38 -2.66 11.66
N ILE A 51 -18.00 -2.15 10.49
CA ILE A 51 -18.78 -1.21 9.68
C ILE A 51 -19.40 -1.97 8.51
N ARG A 52 -20.72 -1.91 8.36
CA ARG A 52 -21.48 -2.65 7.32
C ARG A 52 -21.97 -1.78 6.16
N GLY A 53 -21.31 -0.66 5.90
CA GLY A 53 -21.64 0.26 4.80
C GLY A 53 -21.69 1.74 5.17
N ALA A 54 -22.49 2.49 4.41
CA ALA A 54 -22.94 3.87 4.67
C ALA A 54 -21.88 4.86 5.19
N GLU A 55 -20.65 4.72 4.67
CA GLU A 55 -19.46 5.55 4.93
C GLU A 55 -18.69 5.22 6.23
N LEU A 56 -17.37 5.04 6.10
CA LEU A 56 -16.41 5.31 7.16
C LEU A 56 -15.69 6.62 6.81
N LEU A 57 -15.77 7.61 7.70
CA LEU A 57 -15.05 8.87 7.59
C LEU A 57 -14.45 9.21 8.94
N LEU A 58 -13.12 9.20 9.04
CA LEU A 58 -12.38 9.69 10.20
C LEU A 58 -11.52 10.88 9.76
N GLU A 59 -11.81 12.06 10.28
CA GLU A 59 -11.15 13.30 9.84
C GLU A 59 -10.69 14.13 11.05
N THR A 60 -9.45 14.59 10.99
CA THR A 60 -8.93 15.59 11.92
C THR A 60 -7.99 16.56 11.23
N THR A 61 -7.90 17.81 11.70
CA THR A 61 -6.91 18.75 11.16
C THR A 61 -5.55 18.51 11.80
N SER A 62 -5.47 18.40 13.12
CA SER A 62 -4.17 18.29 13.81
C SER A 62 -4.05 17.16 14.81
N GLY A 63 -5.11 16.37 15.01
CA GLY A 63 -5.05 15.22 15.90
C GLY A 63 -4.47 13.99 15.22
N ASP A 64 -4.07 13.02 16.02
CA ASP A 64 -3.70 11.70 15.48
C ASP A 64 -4.95 10.87 15.23
N ILE A 65 -4.92 10.02 14.21
CA ILE A 65 -5.92 8.99 14.01
C ILE A 65 -5.27 7.63 14.19
N SER A 66 -5.84 6.82 15.08
CA SER A 66 -5.45 5.43 15.28
C SER A 66 -6.67 4.53 15.10
N VAL A 67 -6.57 3.60 14.14
CA VAL A 67 -7.56 2.56 13.88
C VAL A 67 -6.90 1.22 14.10
N ASP A 68 -7.48 0.40 14.97
CA ASP A 68 -6.99 -0.96 15.21
C ASP A 68 -8.13 -1.98 15.18
N SER A 69 -7.88 -3.15 14.58
CA SER A 69 -8.81 -4.28 14.63
C SER A 69 -10.23 -3.90 14.16
N MET A 70 -10.33 -3.36 12.94
CA MET A 70 -11.59 -2.90 12.35
C MET A 70 -11.94 -3.73 11.11
N THR A 71 -13.23 -4.04 10.91
CA THR A 71 -13.71 -4.66 9.67
C THR A 71 -14.65 -3.69 8.96
N ILE A 72 -14.46 -3.51 7.66
CA ILE A 72 -15.32 -2.69 6.80
C ILE A 72 -15.88 -3.61 5.71
N ASP A 73 -17.16 -3.94 5.83
CA ASP A 73 -17.87 -4.83 4.91
C ASP A 73 -18.94 -4.08 4.13
N ALA A 74 -18.62 -3.82 2.87
CA ALA A 74 -19.45 -3.15 1.89
C ALA A 74 -20.39 -4.10 1.13
N SER A 75 -20.22 -5.41 1.29
CA SER A 75 -20.78 -6.41 0.36
C SER A 75 -22.31 -6.43 0.26
N ASN A 76 -22.98 -5.88 1.26
CA ASN A 76 -24.44 -5.86 1.37
C ASN A 76 -25.06 -4.48 1.06
N THR A 77 -24.27 -3.49 0.63
CA THR A 77 -24.80 -2.15 0.35
C THR A 77 -25.32 -2.04 -1.08
N SER A 78 -26.47 -1.36 -1.22
CA SER A 78 -27.16 -1.20 -2.52
C SER A 78 -26.73 0.05 -3.30
N THR A 79 -25.75 0.79 -2.79
CA THR A 79 -25.27 2.05 -3.37
C THR A 79 -23.80 1.91 -3.73
N ALA A 80 -23.39 2.43 -4.90
CA ALA A 80 -21.97 2.53 -5.24
C ALA A 80 -21.23 3.21 -4.08
N GLU A 81 -20.34 2.48 -3.41
CA GLU A 81 -19.75 2.95 -2.18
C GLU A 81 -18.77 4.09 -2.44
N SER A 82 -18.84 5.10 -1.58
CA SER A 82 -17.72 6.01 -1.40
C SER A 82 -16.64 5.26 -0.62
N PRO A 83 -15.35 5.44 -0.96
CA PRO A 83 -14.27 4.79 -0.24
C PRO A 83 -14.34 5.12 1.26
N ALA A 84 -13.91 4.19 2.09
CA ALA A 84 -13.60 4.47 3.48
C ALA A 84 -12.47 5.51 3.53
N ARG A 85 -12.63 6.58 4.30
CA ARG A 85 -11.69 7.72 4.32
C ARG A 85 -11.15 7.96 5.72
N VAL A 86 -9.83 8.03 5.81
CA VAL A 86 -9.10 8.45 7.01
C VAL A 86 -8.15 9.59 6.65
N TYR A 87 -8.30 10.74 7.27
CA TYR A 87 -7.51 11.93 6.93
C TYR A 87 -7.06 12.70 8.18
N SER A 88 -5.77 13.02 8.24
CA SER A 88 -5.22 14.02 9.18
C SER A 88 -4.30 15.01 8.49
N GLU A 89 -4.56 16.33 8.58
CA GLU A 89 -3.67 17.29 7.91
C GLU A 89 -2.27 17.32 8.54
N LEU A 90 -2.18 17.31 9.88
CA LEU A 90 -0.90 17.46 10.59
C LEU A 90 -0.56 16.30 11.53
N GLY A 91 -1.53 15.46 11.88
CA GLY A 91 -1.33 14.37 12.83
C GLY A 91 -0.92 13.07 12.16
N LEU A 92 -0.45 12.14 13.00
CA LEU A 92 -0.10 10.78 12.61
C LEU A 92 -1.37 10.01 12.25
N VAL A 93 -1.28 9.16 11.23
CA VAL A 93 -2.33 8.21 10.88
C VAL A 93 -1.78 6.79 10.98
N SER A 94 -2.37 5.98 11.85
CA SER A 94 -2.00 4.59 12.06
C SER A 94 -3.21 3.68 11.91
N ILE A 95 -3.12 2.77 10.96
CA ILE A 95 -4.14 1.77 10.65
C ILE A 95 -3.51 0.40 10.82
N SER A 96 -4.03 -0.41 11.74
CA SER A 96 -3.53 -1.76 12.01
C SER A 96 -4.67 -2.77 12.04
N ASN A 97 -4.40 -3.97 11.53
CA ASN A 97 -5.34 -5.10 11.57
C ASN A 97 -6.72 -4.74 10.99
N VAL A 98 -6.75 -3.98 9.90
CA VAL A 98 -8.02 -3.62 9.23
C VAL A 98 -8.33 -4.60 8.13
N VAL A 99 -9.58 -5.06 8.09
CA VAL A 99 -10.09 -5.96 7.07
C VAL A 99 -11.10 -5.25 6.19
N LEU A 100 -10.86 -5.25 4.87
CA LEU A 100 -11.80 -4.71 3.88
C LEU A 100 -12.48 -5.84 3.11
N SER A 101 -13.79 -5.72 2.91
CA SER A 101 -14.60 -6.60 2.06
C SER A 101 -15.40 -5.75 1.09
N GLN A 102 -15.03 -5.80 -0.20
CA GLN A 102 -15.66 -5.06 -1.31
C GLN A 102 -15.67 -3.53 -1.13
N CYS A 103 -14.70 -2.99 -0.39
CA CYS A 103 -14.63 -1.57 -0.03
C CYS A 103 -13.24 -1.00 -0.34
N ASP A 104 -13.16 0.16 -0.98
CA ASP A 104 -11.90 0.86 -1.16
C ASP A 104 -11.54 1.68 0.08
N LEU A 105 -10.23 1.85 0.34
CA LEU A 105 -9.72 2.61 1.47
C LEU A 105 -8.79 3.73 1.00
N GLN A 106 -9.06 4.94 1.46
CA GLN A 106 -8.22 6.12 1.26
C GLN A 106 -7.71 6.62 2.61
N VAL A 107 -6.39 6.65 2.76
CA VAL A 107 -5.70 7.11 3.97
C VAL A 107 -4.75 8.23 3.59
N GLU A 108 -4.85 9.37 4.28
CA GLU A 108 -4.03 10.53 3.95
C GLU A 108 -3.54 11.24 5.21
N THR A 109 -2.26 11.63 5.21
CA THR A 109 -1.69 12.55 6.19
C THR A 109 -0.89 13.66 5.51
N GLY A 110 -1.03 14.91 5.91
CA GLY A 110 -0.25 15.99 5.29
C GLY A 110 1.22 15.93 5.69
N ALA A 111 1.52 15.91 6.99
CA ALA A 111 2.86 16.23 7.48
C ALA A 111 3.56 15.20 8.39
N SER A 112 2.81 14.28 9.02
CA SER A 112 3.36 13.45 10.10
C SER A 112 3.94 12.12 9.61
N SER A 113 3.40 10.98 10.05
CA SER A 113 3.74 9.63 9.56
C SER A 113 2.46 8.88 9.25
N LEU A 114 2.51 8.02 8.24
CA LEU A 114 1.42 7.12 7.86
C LEU A 114 1.90 5.68 8.03
N THR A 115 1.22 4.91 8.87
CA THR A 115 1.46 3.47 9.02
C THR A 115 0.20 2.70 8.64
N LEU A 116 0.37 1.65 7.83
CA LEU A 116 -0.74 0.93 7.23
C LEU A 116 -0.50 -0.58 7.24
N SER A 117 -1.36 -1.32 7.94
CA SER A 117 -1.49 -2.77 7.85
C SER A 117 -2.96 -3.13 7.63
N VAL A 118 -3.24 -3.64 6.44
CA VAL A 118 -4.60 -3.86 5.94
C VAL A 118 -4.64 -5.13 5.12
N ASN A 119 -5.44 -6.09 5.57
CA ASN A 119 -5.65 -7.34 4.87
C ASN A 119 -7.01 -7.28 4.15
N THR A 120 -7.07 -7.57 2.85
CA THR A 120 -8.33 -7.42 2.10
C THR A 120 -8.78 -8.69 1.40
N GLY A 121 -10.08 -8.70 1.09
CA GLY A 121 -10.60 -9.25 -0.15
C GLY A 121 -11.00 -8.12 -1.11
N ARG A 122 -10.59 -8.22 -2.38
CA ARG A 122 -10.95 -7.35 -3.53
C ARG A 122 -11.22 -5.87 -3.23
N SER A 123 -10.16 -5.05 -3.20
CA SER A 123 -10.23 -3.60 -2.95
C SER A 123 -9.09 -2.83 -3.61
N HIS A 124 -9.27 -1.50 -3.74
CA HIS A 124 -8.20 -0.52 -3.92
C HIS A 124 -7.84 0.11 -2.56
N ILE A 125 -6.56 0.16 -2.25
CA ILE A 125 -6.02 0.88 -1.10
C ILE A 125 -5.14 2.02 -1.60
N GLU A 126 -5.42 3.24 -1.13
CA GLU A 126 -4.66 4.43 -1.46
C GLU A 126 -4.13 5.07 -0.18
N ALA A 127 -2.81 5.26 -0.10
CA ALA A 127 -2.13 5.98 0.97
C ALA A 127 -1.41 7.20 0.40
N LYS A 128 -1.71 8.39 0.96
CA LYS A 128 -1.17 9.66 0.48
C LYS A 128 -0.50 10.46 1.59
N SER A 129 0.58 11.13 1.22
CA SER A 129 1.12 12.20 2.03
C SER A 129 1.73 13.34 1.23
N SER A 130 1.75 14.54 1.82
CA SER A 130 2.49 15.67 1.28
C SER A 130 3.97 15.62 1.68
N SER A 131 4.29 15.30 2.93
CA SER A 131 5.69 15.23 3.40
C SER A 131 6.01 14.11 4.38
N ALA A 132 5.02 13.31 4.78
CA ALA A 132 5.23 12.18 5.67
C ALA A 132 5.90 11.01 4.96
N SER A 133 6.66 10.23 5.73
CA SER A 133 6.98 8.87 5.35
C SER A 133 5.73 8.00 5.39
N ILE A 134 5.60 7.11 4.42
CA ILE A 134 4.55 6.09 4.35
C ILE A 134 5.22 4.75 4.65
N ALA A 135 4.75 4.04 5.66
CA ALA A 135 5.18 2.68 5.97
C ALA A 135 3.99 1.73 5.83
N VAL A 136 4.12 0.70 5.01
CA VAL A 136 3.12 -0.36 4.84
C VAL A 136 3.69 -1.72 5.26
N ASP A 137 2.87 -2.54 5.91
CA ASP A 137 3.28 -3.86 6.38
C ASP A 137 2.09 -4.82 6.35
N ASP A 138 2.29 -6.04 5.84
CA ASP A 138 1.24 -7.06 5.63
C ASP A 138 -0.01 -6.46 4.96
N ILE A 139 0.17 -6.05 3.70
CA ILE A 139 -0.88 -5.42 2.90
C ILE A 139 -1.26 -6.28 1.71
N HIS A 140 -2.54 -6.64 1.61
CA HIS A 140 -3.06 -7.46 0.52
C HIS A 140 -4.19 -6.73 -0.18
N ALA A 141 -4.09 -6.46 -1.49
CA ALA A 141 -5.18 -5.86 -2.28
C ALA A 141 -5.07 -6.18 -3.78
N ASN A 142 -6.09 -5.81 -4.55
CA ASN A 142 -5.99 -5.87 -6.02
C ASN A 142 -5.22 -4.67 -6.57
N TRP A 143 -5.39 -3.51 -5.95
CA TRP A 143 -4.70 -2.29 -6.32
C TRP A 143 -4.20 -1.58 -5.06
N ILE A 144 -2.92 -1.23 -5.04
CA ILE A 144 -2.33 -0.36 -4.02
C ILE A 144 -1.72 0.86 -4.69
N THR A 145 -2.03 2.05 -4.17
CA THR A 145 -1.41 3.32 -4.57
C THR A 145 -0.77 3.96 -3.34
N LEU A 146 0.55 4.15 -3.35
CA LEU A 146 1.29 4.85 -2.31
C LEU A 146 1.89 6.12 -2.93
N LYS A 147 1.62 7.28 -2.34
CA LYS A 147 2.11 8.55 -2.86
C LYS A 147 2.57 9.46 -1.74
N SER A 148 3.86 9.78 -1.70
CA SER A 148 4.37 10.85 -0.85
C SER A 148 4.85 12.02 -1.70
N GLY A 149 4.74 13.25 -1.21
CA GLY A 149 5.38 14.39 -1.86
C GLY A 149 6.87 14.32 -1.63
N THR A 150 7.32 14.42 -0.38
CA THR A 150 8.76 14.47 -0.05
C THR A 150 9.25 13.38 0.89
N GLY A 151 8.36 12.58 1.45
CA GLY A 151 8.72 11.52 2.40
C GLY A 151 9.10 10.22 1.70
N ASP A 152 9.82 9.39 2.44
CA ASP A 152 10.19 8.04 2.02
C ASP A 152 8.97 7.10 2.04
N ILE A 153 9.04 6.04 1.24
CA ILE A 153 8.03 4.99 1.23
C ILE A 153 8.70 3.66 1.53
N TYR A 154 8.30 3.06 2.65
CA TYR A 154 8.76 1.76 3.11
C TYR A 154 7.62 0.75 3.02
N GLY A 155 7.93 -0.48 2.61
CA GLY A 155 6.94 -1.54 2.53
C GLY A 155 7.52 -2.91 2.79
N SER A 156 6.76 -3.76 3.48
CA SER A 156 7.04 -5.20 3.62
C SER A 156 5.75 -6.01 3.42
N GLU A 157 5.92 -7.27 2.98
CA GLU A 157 4.83 -8.24 2.86
C GLU A 157 3.64 -7.70 2.01
N ILE A 158 3.96 -7.16 0.84
CA ILE A 158 2.98 -6.59 -0.09
C ILE A 158 2.48 -7.67 -1.05
N LEU A 159 1.20 -8.01 -0.97
CA LEU A 159 0.54 -8.95 -1.88
C LEU A 159 -0.44 -8.21 -2.81
N ILE A 160 -0.18 -8.33 -4.11
CA ILE A 160 -0.98 -7.75 -5.18
C ILE A 160 -1.52 -8.86 -6.06
N GLU A 161 -2.78 -9.24 -5.83
CA GLU A 161 -3.44 -10.29 -6.59
C GLU A 161 -4.46 -9.69 -7.56
N GLY A 162 -4.40 -10.04 -8.84
CA GLY A 162 -5.46 -9.71 -9.79
C GLY A 162 -6.76 -10.48 -9.51
N ASN A 163 -7.78 -10.20 -10.32
CA ASN A 163 -8.99 -11.01 -10.37
C ASN A 163 -9.36 -11.29 -11.83
N SER A 164 -10.51 -11.95 -12.07
CA SER A 164 -10.94 -12.31 -13.42
C SER A 164 -11.21 -11.11 -14.34
N ALA A 165 -11.35 -9.90 -13.81
CA ALA A 165 -11.63 -8.68 -14.56
C ALA A 165 -10.42 -7.75 -14.70
N PHE A 166 -9.48 -7.77 -13.75
CA PHE A 166 -8.33 -6.86 -13.73
C PHE A 166 -7.07 -7.56 -13.23
N MET A 167 -5.92 -7.24 -13.82
CA MET A 167 -4.63 -7.62 -13.25
C MET A 167 -4.36 -6.80 -11.97
N GLY A 168 -3.58 -7.37 -11.05
CA GLY A 168 -3.18 -6.65 -9.86
C GLY A 168 -2.29 -5.46 -10.20
N ARG A 169 -2.30 -4.44 -9.34
CA ARG A 169 -1.58 -3.20 -9.57
C ARG A 169 -0.94 -2.61 -8.30
N LEU A 170 0.33 -2.26 -8.38
CA LEU A 170 1.04 -1.48 -7.38
C LEU A 170 1.59 -0.21 -8.02
N GLU A 171 1.22 0.95 -7.50
CA GLU A 171 1.70 2.25 -7.94
C GLU A 171 2.33 2.96 -6.74
N VAL A 172 3.63 3.26 -6.81
CA VAL A 172 4.37 3.91 -5.72
C VAL A 172 5.10 5.13 -6.26
N THR A 173 4.85 6.31 -5.69
CA THR A 173 5.46 7.55 -6.18
C THR A 173 5.93 8.46 -5.05
N THR A 174 7.12 9.02 -5.19
CA THR A 174 7.61 10.12 -4.35
C THR A 174 8.40 11.14 -5.16
N VAL A 175 8.45 12.40 -4.73
CA VAL A 175 9.30 13.39 -5.42
C VAL A 175 10.73 13.26 -4.93
N SER A 176 10.95 13.26 -3.61
CA SER A 176 12.31 13.32 -3.05
C SER A 176 12.70 12.21 -2.09
N GLY A 177 11.77 11.35 -1.70
CA GLY A 177 12.05 10.26 -0.77
C GLY A 177 12.65 9.04 -1.44
N ASP A 178 13.26 8.20 -0.62
CA ASP A 178 13.66 6.85 -1.02
C ASP A 178 12.43 5.92 -1.01
N ILE A 179 12.48 4.88 -1.84
CA ILE A 179 11.47 3.83 -1.91
C ILE A 179 12.14 2.49 -1.64
N GLU A 180 11.78 1.85 -0.53
CA GLU A 180 12.28 0.53 -0.16
C GLU A 180 11.11 -0.43 0.08
N LEU A 181 10.91 -1.38 -0.82
CA LEU A 181 9.82 -2.34 -0.77
C LEU A 181 10.37 -3.76 -0.71
N LYS A 182 9.93 -4.53 0.28
CA LYS A 182 10.40 -5.88 0.57
C LYS A 182 9.28 -6.89 0.47
N GLU A 183 9.68 -8.11 0.13
CA GLU A 183 8.81 -9.29 0.12
C GLU A 183 7.54 -9.08 -0.72
N ILE A 184 7.70 -8.43 -1.88
CA ILE A 184 6.58 -8.17 -2.77
C ILE A 184 6.21 -9.43 -3.54
N THR A 185 4.93 -9.76 -3.51
CA THR A 185 4.30 -10.79 -4.33
C THR A 185 3.29 -10.09 -5.24
N ALA A 186 3.56 -10.00 -6.54
CA ALA A 186 2.73 -9.24 -7.46
C ALA A 186 2.36 -10.01 -8.71
N SER A 187 1.06 -10.03 -9.02
CA SER A 187 0.51 -10.44 -10.31
C SER A 187 0.02 -9.19 -11.06
N GLY A 188 0.62 -8.87 -12.21
CA GLY A 188 0.26 -7.67 -12.97
C GLY A 188 1.29 -6.55 -12.93
N THR A 189 0.85 -5.30 -12.76
CA THR A 189 1.68 -4.12 -12.98
C THR A 189 2.23 -3.57 -11.68
N VAL A 190 3.55 -3.41 -11.60
CA VAL A 190 4.23 -2.67 -10.55
C VAL A 190 4.88 -1.46 -11.20
N HIS A 191 4.52 -0.26 -10.75
CA HIS A 191 5.01 1.01 -11.26
C HIS A 191 5.54 1.85 -10.10
N ILE A 192 6.82 2.19 -10.14
CA ILE A 192 7.49 2.90 -9.05
C ILE A 192 8.31 4.04 -9.62
N GLU A 193 8.10 5.24 -9.08
CA GLU A 193 8.83 6.44 -9.50
C GLU A 193 9.29 7.27 -8.30
N SER A 194 10.56 7.66 -8.29
CA SER A 194 11.10 8.68 -7.39
C SER A 194 11.78 9.76 -8.20
N ALA A 195 11.54 11.05 -7.97
CA ALA A 195 12.24 12.06 -8.76
C ALA A 195 13.72 12.16 -8.36
N SER A 196 14.09 11.93 -7.09
CA SER A 196 15.50 12.01 -6.65
C SER A 196 15.99 10.92 -5.71
N GLY A 197 15.11 10.15 -5.09
CA GLY A 197 15.52 9.10 -4.14
C GLY A 197 15.87 7.79 -4.82
N ALA A 198 16.55 6.93 -4.07
CA ALA A 198 16.85 5.57 -4.46
C ALA A 198 15.58 4.69 -4.44
N ILE A 199 15.58 3.67 -5.28
CA ILE A 199 14.50 2.68 -5.37
C ILE A 199 15.12 1.30 -5.16
N SER A 200 14.68 0.57 -4.14
CA SER A 200 15.01 -0.83 -3.92
C SER A 200 13.72 -1.65 -3.85
N VAL A 201 13.61 -2.62 -4.75
CA VAL A 201 12.44 -3.49 -4.87
C VAL A 201 12.88 -4.93 -4.71
N GLN A 202 12.37 -5.58 -3.69
CA GLN A 202 12.64 -6.97 -3.42
C GLN A 202 11.41 -7.84 -3.66
N LEU A 203 11.54 -8.76 -4.62
CA LEU A 203 10.50 -9.70 -5.03
C LEU A 203 10.69 -11.05 -4.33
N ASN A 204 9.57 -11.66 -3.91
CA ASN A 204 9.57 -13.06 -3.47
C ASN A 204 9.87 -13.98 -4.66
N THR A 205 10.64 -15.05 -4.44
CA THR A 205 11.07 -15.91 -5.56
C THR A 205 9.88 -16.51 -6.28
N GLN A 206 9.96 -16.62 -7.60
CA GLN A 206 8.96 -17.23 -8.47
C GLN A 206 7.55 -16.60 -8.38
N THR A 207 7.40 -15.46 -7.70
CA THR A 207 6.10 -14.79 -7.56
C THR A 207 5.80 -13.84 -8.70
N PHE A 208 6.84 -13.29 -9.34
CA PHE A 208 6.72 -12.40 -10.48
C PHE A 208 7.22 -13.10 -11.75
N ALA A 209 6.39 -13.08 -12.80
CA ALA A 209 6.79 -13.44 -14.15
C ALA A 209 6.38 -12.31 -15.08
N GLY A 210 7.31 -11.77 -15.87
CA GLY A 210 7.00 -10.61 -16.70
C GLY A 210 8.22 -9.82 -17.17
N MET A 211 7.92 -8.68 -17.78
CA MET A 211 8.94 -7.75 -18.28
C MET A 211 9.31 -6.75 -17.19
N TYR A 212 10.59 -6.37 -17.11
CA TYR A 212 11.03 -5.26 -16.28
C TYR A 212 11.64 -4.15 -17.14
N PHE A 213 11.52 -2.92 -16.63
CA PHE A 213 12.07 -1.71 -17.18
C PHE A 213 12.58 -0.86 -16.01
N MET A 214 13.85 -0.49 -16.05
CA MET A 214 14.50 0.37 -15.08
C MET A 214 15.11 1.57 -15.80
N ARG A 215 14.95 2.76 -15.24
CA ARG A 215 15.60 3.97 -15.76
C ARG A 215 16.18 4.80 -14.61
N SER A 216 17.43 5.25 -14.77
CA SER A 216 18.04 6.28 -13.94
C SER A 216 18.86 7.26 -14.76
N GLU A 217 18.67 8.56 -14.57
CA GLU A 217 19.42 9.58 -15.34
C GLU A 217 20.82 9.82 -14.77
N SER A 218 21.03 9.60 -13.47
CA SER A 218 22.32 9.80 -12.79
C SER A 218 22.72 8.69 -11.82
N GLY A 219 21.78 7.82 -11.42
CA GLY A 219 22.06 6.68 -10.55
C GLY A 219 22.43 5.43 -11.34
N SER A 220 22.83 4.39 -10.61
CA SER A 220 23.08 3.06 -11.15
C SER A 220 21.80 2.23 -11.25
N MET A 221 21.79 1.27 -12.17
CA MET A 221 20.70 0.30 -12.31
C MET A 221 21.25 -1.11 -12.21
N SER A 222 20.71 -1.90 -11.29
CA SER A 222 21.18 -3.26 -11.04
C SER A 222 20.06 -4.23 -10.71
N ILE A 223 20.29 -5.50 -11.03
CA ILE A 223 19.48 -6.62 -10.55
C ILE A 223 20.41 -7.58 -9.83
N ARG A 224 19.98 -8.05 -8.67
CA ARG A 224 20.76 -8.95 -7.82
C ARG A 224 19.95 -10.19 -7.46
N HIS A 225 20.57 -11.36 -7.65
CA HIS A 225 20.08 -12.60 -7.07
C HIS A 225 20.58 -12.74 -5.62
N THR A 226 19.71 -13.16 -4.73
CA THR A 226 20.13 -13.77 -3.47
C THR A 226 20.46 -15.26 -3.70
N ASN A 227 21.05 -15.90 -2.70
CA ASN A 227 21.28 -17.35 -2.69
C ASN A 227 19.99 -18.19 -2.65
N TYR A 228 18.83 -17.56 -2.53
CA TYR A 228 17.51 -18.19 -2.39
C TYR A 228 16.58 -17.87 -3.57
N SER A 229 17.13 -17.37 -4.68
CA SER A 229 16.40 -17.09 -5.91
C SER A 229 16.59 -18.23 -6.90
N ASP A 230 15.48 -18.88 -7.28
CA ASP A 230 15.42 -19.77 -8.45
C ASP A 230 14.87 -19.00 -9.67
N ASP A 231 14.88 -17.67 -9.61
CA ASP A 231 14.33 -16.82 -10.66
C ASP A 231 15.23 -16.83 -11.89
N VAL A 232 14.65 -16.81 -13.09
CA VAL A 232 15.40 -16.75 -14.35
C VAL A 232 15.32 -15.35 -14.93
N ILE A 233 16.46 -14.68 -15.09
CA ILE A 233 16.55 -13.38 -15.76
C ILE A 233 17.06 -13.56 -17.18
N VAL A 234 16.43 -12.87 -18.13
CA VAL A 234 16.96 -12.64 -19.46
C VAL A 234 17.08 -11.13 -19.67
N GLU A 235 18.29 -10.60 -19.61
CA GLU A 235 18.57 -9.19 -19.86
C GLU A 235 18.64 -8.92 -21.37
N ALA A 236 18.03 -7.81 -21.82
CA ALA A 236 18.20 -7.31 -23.17
C ALA A 236 19.45 -6.41 -23.26
N GLU A 237 19.82 -5.99 -24.47
CA GLU A 237 20.88 -4.98 -24.61
C GLU A 237 20.46 -3.66 -23.94
N ASP A 238 21.38 -3.07 -23.17
CA ASP A 238 21.20 -1.75 -22.56
C ASP A 238 20.83 -0.70 -23.63
N SER A 239 20.09 0.33 -23.22
CA SER A 239 19.74 1.43 -24.11
C SER A 239 20.99 2.15 -24.64
N VAL A 240 20.87 2.80 -25.80
CA VAL A 240 21.98 3.54 -26.43
C VAL A 240 22.53 4.66 -25.54
N ASP A 241 21.69 5.26 -24.70
CA ASP A 241 22.09 6.29 -23.74
C ASP A 241 22.69 5.70 -22.44
N GLY A 242 22.59 4.38 -22.22
CA GLY A 242 23.02 3.70 -21.00
C GLY A 242 22.20 4.04 -19.76
N LEU A 243 21.08 4.74 -19.93
CA LEU A 243 20.23 5.22 -18.84
C LEU A 243 19.03 4.31 -18.57
N GLU A 244 18.85 3.26 -19.37
CA GLU A 244 17.74 2.32 -19.26
C GLU A 244 18.21 0.87 -19.40
N LYS A 245 17.67 0.03 -18.53
CA LYS A 245 17.83 -1.43 -18.56
C LYS A 245 16.46 -2.09 -18.65
N HIS A 246 16.35 -3.13 -19.46
CA HIS A 246 15.11 -3.89 -19.61
C HIS A 246 15.39 -5.36 -19.89
N GLY A 247 14.38 -6.19 -19.68
CA GLY A 247 14.50 -7.64 -19.84
C GLY A 247 13.28 -8.34 -19.28
N SER A 248 13.43 -9.62 -18.94
CA SER A 248 12.34 -10.43 -18.40
C SER A 248 12.78 -11.28 -17.21
N ILE A 249 11.86 -11.49 -16.26
CA ILE A 249 12.02 -12.34 -15.07
C ILE A 249 11.02 -13.50 -15.15
N ASN A 250 11.49 -14.73 -14.90
CA ASN A 250 10.72 -15.98 -14.95
C ASN A 250 9.97 -16.18 -16.25
N CYS A 251 10.65 -15.82 -17.34
CA CYS A 251 10.03 -15.60 -18.61
C CYS A 251 10.93 -16.09 -19.74
N ASP A 252 10.35 -16.80 -20.70
CA ASP A 252 11.04 -17.21 -21.92
C ASP A 252 10.65 -16.29 -23.09
N PRO A 253 11.52 -15.33 -23.46
CA PRO A 253 11.27 -14.45 -24.58
C PRO A 253 11.31 -15.18 -25.93
N ALA A 254 11.94 -16.35 -26.04
CA ALA A 254 12.01 -17.11 -27.30
C ALA A 254 10.67 -17.79 -27.65
N THR A 255 9.87 -18.15 -26.64
CA THR A 255 8.53 -18.72 -26.82
C THR A 255 7.40 -17.69 -26.70
N ASN A 256 7.75 -16.41 -26.50
CA ASN A 256 6.82 -15.28 -26.36
C ASN A 256 5.76 -15.50 -25.27
N ASN A 257 6.06 -16.35 -24.27
CA ASN A 257 5.11 -16.81 -23.25
C ASN A 257 5.00 -15.83 -22.06
N CYS A 258 5.35 -14.56 -22.29
CA CYS A 258 5.60 -13.55 -21.26
C CYS A 258 4.60 -12.41 -21.23
N LEU A 259 3.77 -12.31 -22.26
CA LEU A 259 2.83 -11.21 -22.44
C LEU A 259 1.64 -11.24 -21.45
N ALA A 260 1.54 -12.26 -20.59
CA ALA A 260 0.34 -12.52 -19.79
C ALA A 260 0.48 -12.35 -18.26
N PHE A 261 1.67 -12.09 -17.71
CA PHE A 261 1.87 -12.25 -16.25
C PHE A 261 2.19 -10.96 -15.48
N GLY A 262 2.90 -9.97 -16.05
CA GLY A 262 3.12 -8.69 -15.38
C GLY A 262 4.14 -7.76 -16.03
N SER A 263 4.21 -6.53 -15.51
CA SER A 263 5.19 -5.51 -15.91
C SER A 263 5.72 -4.79 -14.68
N LEU A 264 7.03 -4.68 -14.55
CA LEU A 264 7.73 -3.94 -13.50
C LEU A 264 8.40 -2.71 -14.11
N TYR A 265 7.96 -1.53 -13.74
CA TYR A 265 8.52 -0.25 -14.19
C TYR A 265 9.07 0.52 -13.01
N LEU A 266 10.37 0.78 -13.02
CA LEU A 266 11.08 1.51 -11.97
C LEU A 266 11.81 2.70 -12.59
N ARG A 267 11.58 3.89 -12.04
CA ARG A 267 12.26 5.10 -12.52
C ARG A 267 12.73 5.97 -11.38
N SER A 268 14.02 6.30 -11.37
CA SER A 268 14.54 7.44 -10.62
C SER A 268 15.19 8.44 -11.58
N ASN A 269 15.27 9.74 -11.26
CA ASN A 269 16.15 10.61 -12.06
C ASN A 269 17.56 10.63 -11.46
N PHE A 270 17.70 10.66 -10.13
CA PHE A 270 19.00 10.84 -9.47
C PHE A 270 19.43 9.68 -8.58
N GLY A 271 18.52 8.83 -8.14
CA GLY A 271 18.80 7.72 -7.24
C GLY A 271 19.17 6.44 -7.98
N ASP A 272 19.82 5.54 -7.24
CA ASP A 272 20.04 4.17 -7.69
C ASP A 272 18.71 3.41 -7.79
N VAL A 273 18.64 2.45 -8.72
CA VAL A 273 17.49 1.56 -8.90
C VAL A 273 17.99 0.11 -8.80
N GLU A 274 17.51 -0.63 -7.80
CA GLU A 274 17.87 -2.02 -7.55
C GLU A 274 16.61 -2.90 -7.54
N ILE A 275 16.68 -4.03 -8.27
CA ILE A 275 15.77 -5.16 -8.10
C ILE A 275 16.52 -6.29 -7.39
N VAL A 276 15.96 -6.80 -6.31
CA VAL A 276 16.49 -7.95 -5.57
C VAL A 276 15.54 -9.14 -5.73
N LEU A 277 16.05 -10.26 -6.23
CA LEU A 277 15.28 -11.49 -6.42
C LEU A 277 15.56 -12.51 -5.33
N GLY A 278 14.50 -13.16 -4.83
CA GLY A 278 14.55 -14.38 -4.03
C GLY A 278 14.66 -14.19 -2.52
N CYS A 279 13.60 -13.76 -1.85
CA CYS A 279 13.50 -14.00 -0.40
C CYS A 279 12.47 -15.09 -0.10
N ASN A 280 12.97 -16.32 0.06
CA ASN A 280 12.23 -17.42 0.66
C ASN A 280 12.43 -17.35 2.17
N SER A 281 11.73 -16.42 2.84
CA SER A 281 11.65 -16.29 4.30
C SER A 281 12.93 -15.88 5.06
N TYR A 282 12.82 -14.81 5.85
CA TYR A 282 13.66 -14.43 7.00
C TYR A 282 15.16 -14.07 6.85
N SER A 283 15.81 -14.13 5.69
CA SER A 283 17.19 -13.62 5.59
C SER A 283 17.57 -13.08 4.21
N CYS A 284 17.46 -11.75 4.06
CA CYS A 284 17.89 -11.04 2.86
C CYS A 284 19.26 -10.34 3.02
N SER A 285 19.96 -10.56 4.15
CA SER A 285 21.22 -9.88 4.50
C SER A 285 22.51 -10.65 4.17
N GLU A 286 22.42 -11.88 3.66
CA GLU A 286 23.63 -12.64 3.32
C GLU A 286 24.03 -12.41 1.86
N LEU A 287 25.13 -11.66 1.70
CA LEU A 287 25.85 -11.44 0.45
C LEU A 287 26.31 -12.78 -0.14
N ALA A 288 26.12 -12.97 -1.45
CA ALA A 288 26.83 -14.02 -2.17
C ALA A 288 28.33 -13.69 -2.20
N THR A 289 29.17 -14.62 -1.76
CA THR A 289 30.63 -14.63 -1.96
C THR A 289 31.00 -15.13 -3.35
#